data_AF-A0A1B9QZ98-F1
#
_entry.id   AF-A0A1B9QZ98-F1
#
_cell.length_a   1.000
_cell.length_b   1.000
_cell.length_c   1.000
_cell.angle_alpha   90.00
_cell.angle_beta   90.00
_cell.angle_gamma   90.00
#
_symmetry.space_group_name_H-M   'P 1'
#
loop_
_entity.id
_entity.type
_entity.pdbx_description
1 polymer ?
#
loop_
_entity_poly.entity_id
_entity_poly.type
_entity_poly.pdbx_seq_one_letter_code
_entity_poly.pdbx_strand_id
1 'polypeptide(L)'
;MNYWIKSAAVVIAASSSLVNAQSGHDTSDDSVMDGVIIEQRAVLSKNTQGKGFGPQSPRDLDQKEGRNQRTFSAAPPATEMNLCNIHFHKNAEHKGGEFTQYAGNGDGHGYQSGYRYSGTLTSSERKSFEGEVCPSEPTGHSEHSQPSGLSVGDTIEAHYVYSTSQVQPGATLGACFNDAIGNPQLRVETQVYVLVNDNNAGDFIELASVQEQNGKYQSVNIPSDTGTPIQYTGSTTGPTFNEKGSPFQVTWSVRPRVAKVDISSVGRWCENNVFDENHAHGVRNLVVNPDLLSPMN
;
A
#
# COMPACT_ATOMS: atom_id res chain seq x y z
N MET A 1 -83.95 42.55 -8.25
CA MET A 1 -83.10 43.75 -8.21
C MET A 1 -81.89 43.45 -7.34
N ASN A 2 -80.71 43.40 -7.97
CA ASN A 2 -79.38 43.84 -7.49
C ASN A 2 -78.29 43.01 -8.18
N TYR A 3 -77.79 43.59 -9.27
CA TYR A 3 -76.56 43.21 -9.95
C TYR A 3 -75.36 43.63 -9.10
N TRP A 4 -74.42 42.73 -8.84
CA TRP A 4 -73.04 43.10 -8.48
C TRP A 4 -72.05 42.27 -9.30
N ILE A 5 -71.32 42.97 -10.16
CA ILE A 5 -70.17 42.52 -10.94
C ILE A 5 -68.97 42.45 -9.98
N LYS A 6 -68.17 41.37 -10.05
CA LYS A 6 -66.75 41.42 -9.63
C LYS A 6 -65.87 40.62 -10.58
N SER A 7 -64.80 41.30 -10.99
CA SER A 7 -63.81 40.93 -11.98
C SER A 7 -62.71 40.00 -11.45
N ALA A 8 -62.14 39.25 -12.40
CA ALA A 8 -60.72 38.92 -12.63
C ALA A 8 -59.87 38.22 -11.54
N ALA A 9 -59.28 37.09 -11.93
CA ALA A 9 -57.82 36.87 -11.86
C ALA A 9 -57.44 35.68 -12.75
N VAL A 10 -56.70 35.93 -13.83
CA VAL A 10 -56.02 34.89 -14.62
C VAL A 10 -54.67 34.64 -13.95
N VAL A 11 -54.45 33.43 -13.46
CA VAL A 11 -53.16 33.00 -12.92
C VAL A 11 -52.35 32.41 -14.09
N ILE A 12 -51.30 33.13 -14.52
CA ILE A 12 -50.29 32.62 -15.45
C ILE A 12 -49.24 31.90 -14.60
N ALA A 13 -49.20 30.57 -14.66
CA ALA A 13 -48.13 29.78 -14.05
C ALA A 13 -46.90 29.79 -14.98
N ALA A 14 -45.84 30.48 -14.57
CA ALA A 14 -44.55 30.45 -15.25
C ALA A 14 -43.74 29.24 -14.75
N SER A 15 -43.65 28.20 -15.58
CA SER A 15 -42.79 27.03 -15.35
C SER A 15 -41.33 27.43 -15.53
N SER A 16 -40.60 27.56 -14.42
CA SER A 16 -39.15 27.76 -14.41
C SER A 16 -38.48 26.40 -14.53
N SER A 17 -38.02 26.05 -15.73
CA SER A 17 -37.15 24.89 -15.96
C SER A 17 -35.75 25.19 -15.42
N LEU A 18 -35.41 24.63 -14.26
CA LEU A 18 -34.05 24.59 -13.74
C LEU A 18 -33.22 23.62 -14.57
N VAL A 19 -32.28 24.16 -15.32
CA VAL A 19 -31.21 23.39 -15.99
C VAL A 19 -30.16 23.10 -14.91
N ASN A 20 -30.13 21.86 -14.40
CA ASN A 20 -29.08 21.41 -13.50
C ASN A 20 -27.83 21.10 -14.33
N ALA A 21 -26.82 21.96 -14.26
CA ALA A 21 -25.49 21.64 -14.74
C ALA A 21 -24.84 20.65 -13.75
N GLN A 22 -24.68 19.39 -14.15
CA GLN A 22 -23.86 18.43 -13.42
C GLN A 22 -22.39 18.78 -13.64
N SER A 23 -21.80 19.51 -12.69
CA SER A 23 -20.36 19.52 -12.48
C SER A 23 -19.96 18.19 -11.83
N GLY A 24 -19.18 17.39 -12.55
CA GLY A 24 -18.55 16.19 -12.00
C GLY A 24 -17.65 16.55 -10.83
N HIS A 25 -18.01 16.04 -9.65
CA HIS A 25 -17.28 16.21 -8.41
C HIS A 25 -17.09 14.80 -7.84
N ASP A 26 -16.00 14.14 -8.23
CA ASP A 26 -15.47 13.00 -7.48
C ASP A 26 -14.80 13.58 -6.22
N THR A 27 -15.61 13.98 -5.25
CA THR A 27 -15.16 14.17 -3.87
C THR A 27 -15.36 12.86 -3.15
N SER A 28 -14.25 12.19 -2.83
CA SER A 28 -14.21 11.10 -1.86
C SER A 28 -14.68 11.65 -0.50
N ASP A 29 -15.96 11.48 -0.19
CA ASP A 29 -16.59 11.89 1.08
C ASP A 29 -15.98 11.16 2.30
N ASP A 30 -15.12 10.17 2.07
CA ASP A 30 -14.49 9.31 3.08
C ASP A 30 -13.05 9.70 3.46
N SER A 31 -12.42 10.70 2.80
CA SER A 31 -11.02 11.04 3.11
C SER A 31 -10.90 11.93 4.35
N VAL A 32 -10.03 11.54 5.29
CA VAL A 32 -9.72 12.35 6.47
C VAL A 32 -8.92 13.61 6.11
N MET A 33 -9.07 14.65 6.94
CA MET A 33 -8.33 15.90 6.81
C MET A 33 -6.85 15.73 7.15
N ASP A 34 -5.98 16.57 6.57
CA ASP A 34 -4.53 16.55 6.82
C ASP A 34 -4.16 16.61 8.30
N GLY A 35 -4.96 17.31 9.11
CA GLY A 35 -4.78 17.41 10.56
C GLY A 35 -4.77 16.06 11.27
N VAL A 36 -5.50 15.07 10.78
CA VAL A 36 -5.51 13.70 11.34
C VAL A 36 -4.16 13.04 11.14
N ILE A 37 -3.60 13.11 9.92
CA ILE A 37 -2.30 12.51 9.60
C ILE A 37 -1.16 13.23 10.32
N ILE A 38 -1.27 14.55 10.48
CA ILE A 38 -0.32 15.35 11.27
C ILE A 38 -0.33 14.90 12.74
N GLU A 39 -1.51 14.73 13.33
CA GLU A 39 -1.64 14.29 14.71
C GLU A 39 -1.10 12.87 14.90
N GLN A 40 -1.41 11.94 14.00
CA GLN A 40 -0.88 10.57 14.05
C GLN A 40 0.66 10.55 14.04
N ARG A 41 1.28 11.37 13.19
CA ARG A 41 2.75 11.52 13.15
C ARG A 41 3.32 12.14 14.44
N ALA A 42 2.61 13.11 15.03
CA ALA A 42 3.00 13.70 16.31
C ALA A 42 2.92 12.68 17.45
N VAL A 43 1.86 11.87 17.49
CA VAL A 43 1.67 10.77 18.44
C VAL A 43 2.76 9.72 18.26
N LEU A 44 3.08 9.30 17.03
CA LEU A 44 4.19 8.39 16.74
C LEU A 44 5.52 8.90 17.31
N SER A 45 5.83 10.18 17.08
CA SER A 45 7.05 10.82 17.60
C SER A 45 7.09 10.77 19.13
N LYS A 46 5.99 11.17 19.80
CA LYS A 46 5.87 11.11 21.26
C LYS A 46 5.99 9.67 21.79
N ASN A 47 5.36 8.71 21.11
CA ASN A 47 5.32 7.32 21.54
C ASN A 47 6.62 6.55 21.30
N THR A 48 7.56 7.12 20.55
CA THR A 48 8.87 6.52 20.27
C THR A 48 10.02 7.23 21.01
N GLN A 49 9.83 8.48 21.43
CA GLN A 49 10.83 9.28 22.11
C GLN A 49 11.41 8.58 23.35
N GLY A 50 12.73 8.46 23.40
CA GLY A 50 13.46 7.88 24.55
C GLY A 50 13.31 6.37 24.75
N LYS A 51 12.53 5.67 23.90
CA LYS A 51 12.26 4.23 24.08
C LYS A 51 13.24 3.30 23.37
N GLY A 52 14.16 3.86 22.57
CA GLY A 52 15.20 3.08 21.91
C GLY A 52 14.76 2.37 20.62
N PHE A 53 13.63 2.75 20.02
CA PHE A 53 13.23 2.24 18.70
C PHE A 53 14.29 2.52 17.63
N GLY A 54 14.47 1.53 16.76
CA GLY A 54 15.24 1.70 15.52
C GLY A 54 14.54 2.64 14.53
N PRO A 55 15.20 2.94 13.40
CA PRO A 55 14.60 3.62 12.26
C PRO A 55 13.25 2.99 11.88
N GLN A 56 12.30 3.82 11.46
CA GLN A 56 10.93 3.43 11.12
C GLN A 56 10.70 3.54 9.61
N SER A 57 9.80 2.70 9.11
CA SER A 57 9.38 2.63 7.70
C SER A 57 7.85 2.79 7.60
N PRO A 58 7.30 3.19 6.43
CA PRO A 58 7.97 3.49 5.17
C PRO A 58 8.47 4.95 5.11
N ARG A 59 9.23 5.28 4.07
CA ARG A 59 9.86 6.60 3.88
C ARG A 59 9.83 7.07 2.42
N ASP A 60 10.09 8.36 2.23
CA ASP A 60 10.50 8.89 0.93
C ASP A 60 11.92 8.40 0.62
N LEU A 61 12.07 7.70 -0.50
CA LEU A 61 13.32 7.13 -0.97
C LEU A 61 14.30 8.20 -1.48
N ASP A 62 13.80 9.39 -1.84
CA ASP A 62 14.65 10.54 -2.21
C ASP A 62 15.17 11.29 -0.96
N GLN A 63 14.53 11.12 0.19
CA GLN A 63 14.96 11.72 1.45
C GLN A 63 16.09 10.91 2.08
N LYS A 64 17.34 11.20 1.71
CA LYS A 64 18.53 10.51 2.25
C LYS A 64 18.81 10.80 3.72
N GLU A 65 18.36 11.95 4.21
CA GLU A 65 18.62 12.37 5.58
C GLU A 65 17.85 11.53 6.61
N GLY A 66 18.54 11.17 7.67
CA GLY A 66 17.99 10.52 8.85
C GLY A 66 18.91 10.74 10.04
N ARG A 67 18.32 10.99 11.21
CA ARG A 67 19.01 11.28 12.48
C ARG A 67 18.89 10.15 13.49
N ASN A 68 18.16 9.08 13.18
CA ASN A 68 18.12 7.91 14.03
C ASN A 68 19.45 7.15 13.95
N GLN A 69 20.24 7.23 15.02
CA GLN A 69 21.56 6.60 15.13
C GLN A 69 21.51 5.15 15.66
N ARG A 70 20.31 4.60 15.90
CA ARG A 70 20.20 3.20 16.32
C ARG A 70 20.50 2.30 15.12
N THR A 71 21.63 1.61 15.21
CA THR A 71 22.11 0.71 14.17
C THR A 71 21.90 -0.74 14.60
N PHE A 72 21.63 -1.58 13.61
CA PHE A 72 21.61 -3.02 13.72
C PHE A 72 22.28 -3.61 12.48
N SER A 73 22.78 -4.84 12.59
CA SER A 73 23.44 -5.50 11.47
C SER A 73 22.48 -5.65 10.30
N ALA A 74 22.92 -5.21 9.12
CA ALA A 74 22.21 -5.50 7.88
C ALA A 74 21.97 -7.01 7.77
N ALA A 75 20.76 -7.38 7.37
CA ALA A 75 20.42 -8.76 7.12
C ALA A 75 21.27 -9.31 5.95
N PRO A 76 21.58 -10.62 5.94
CA PRO A 76 22.26 -11.26 4.81
C PRO A 76 21.50 -11.05 3.49
N PRO A 77 22.14 -11.34 2.34
CA PRO A 77 21.42 -11.41 1.06
C PRO A 77 20.23 -12.37 1.14
N ALA A 78 19.15 -12.10 0.40
CA ALA A 78 17.94 -12.92 0.39
C ALA A 78 18.22 -14.40 0.04
N THR A 79 19.21 -14.66 -0.82
CA THR A 79 19.71 -15.99 -1.20
C THR A 79 20.27 -16.81 -0.03
N GLU A 80 20.58 -16.16 1.09
CA GLU A 80 21.07 -16.76 2.32
C GLU A 80 20.01 -16.75 3.43
N MET A 81 18.74 -16.50 3.14
CA MET A 81 17.66 -16.40 4.12
C MET A 81 16.45 -17.24 3.69
N ASN A 82 15.52 -17.53 4.59
CA ASN A 82 14.26 -18.19 4.22
C ASN A 82 13.21 -17.14 3.88
N LEU A 83 12.64 -17.22 2.68
CA LEU A 83 11.39 -16.55 2.37
C LEU A 83 10.31 -17.10 3.31
N CYS A 84 9.71 -16.22 4.10
CA CYS A 84 8.70 -16.57 5.10
C CYS A 84 7.32 -16.04 4.74
N ASN A 85 7.23 -14.93 4.00
CA ASN A 85 5.95 -14.35 3.62
C ASN A 85 6.07 -13.52 2.33
N ILE A 86 5.01 -13.53 1.52
CA ILE A 86 4.78 -12.56 0.46
C ILE A 86 3.41 -11.95 0.71
N HIS A 87 3.33 -10.62 0.75
CA HIS A 87 2.08 -9.86 0.82
C HIS A 87 2.19 -8.61 -0.04
N PHE A 88 1.08 -7.90 -0.25
CA PHE A 88 1.11 -6.61 -0.93
C PHE A 88 0.12 -5.60 -0.36
N HIS A 89 0.41 -4.33 -0.57
CA HIS A 89 -0.45 -3.22 -0.19
C HIS A 89 -1.12 -2.62 -1.43
N LYS A 90 -2.34 -2.07 -1.27
CA LYS A 90 -2.94 -1.22 -2.30
C LYS A 90 -2.29 0.16 -2.23
N ASN A 91 -1.70 0.56 -3.36
CA ASN A 91 -0.72 1.63 -3.50
C ASN A 91 0.62 1.33 -2.79
N ALA A 92 1.64 2.08 -3.17
CA ALA A 92 2.95 2.00 -2.56
C ALA A 92 2.97 2.61 -1.15
N GLU A 93 3.55 1.90 -0.20
CA GLU A 93 3.86 2.38 1.15
C GLU A 93 5.02 3.38 1.08
N HIS A 94 6.01 3.10 0.25
CA HIS A 94 7.11 4.01 -0.02
C HIS A 94 6.71 5.09 -1.04
N LYS A 95 7.43 6.20 -1.00
CA LYS A 95 7.41 7.22 -2.07
C LYS A 95 8.77 7.22 -2.75
N GLY A 96 8.81 7.20 -4.08
CA GLY A 96 10.06 7.37 -4.81
C GLY A 96 9.98 6.88 -6.24
N GLY A 97 10.97 7.24 -7.05
CA GLY A 97 11.08 6.81 -8.45
C GLY A 97 9.78 7.03 -9.24
N GLU A 98 9.16 5.95 -9.70
CA GLU A 98 7.94 5.97 -10.52
C GLU A 98 6.63 5.96 -9.71
N PHE A 99 6.67 5.92 -8.38
CA PHE A 99 5.48 5.93 -7.51
C PHE A 99 5.54 7.13 -6.55
N THR A 100 5.10 8.29 -7.04
CA THR A 100 5.23 9.57 -6.32
C THR A 100 3.92 10.34 -6.21
N GLN A 101 2.87 9.92 -6.92
CA GLN A 101 1.56 10.55 -6.86
C GLN A 101 0.83 10.11 -5.59
N TYR A 102 0.65 11.03 -4.63
CA TYR A 102 -0.07 10.72 -3.39
C TYR A 102 -1.57 10.48 -3.69
N ALA A 103 -2.10 9.36 -3.19
CA ALA A 103 -3.51 8.98 -3.38
C ALA A 103 -4.48 9.78 -2.51
N GLY A 104 -3.98 10.50 -1.50
CA GLY A 104 -4.78 11.18 -0.48
C GLY A 104 -4.65 10.53 0.89
N ASN A 105 -5.31 11.09 1.89
CA ASN A 105 -5.22 10.59 3.27
C ASN A 105 -6.09 9.35 3.52
N GLY A 106 -7.05 9.08 2.64
CA GLY A 106 -7.96 7.94 2.77
C GLY A 106 -8.70 7.96 4.11
N ASP A 107 -8.97 6.79 4.67
CA ASP A 107 -9.72 6.65 5.93
C ASP A 107 -8.92 7.01 7.20
N GLY A 108 -7.65 7.40 7.06
CA GLY A 108 -6.74 7.64 8.20
C GLY A 108 -6.24 6.35 8.88
N HIS A 109 -6.67 5.19 8.42
CA HIS A 109 -6.28 3.86 8.87
C HIS A 109 -5.57 3.06 7.77
N GLY A 110 -5.10 3.74 6.73
CA GLY A 110 -4.21 3.23 5.69
C GLY A 110 -4.91 2.77 4.42
N TYR A 111 -6.24 2.67 4.41
CA TYR A 111 -6.97 2.36 3.18
C TYR A 111 -7.18 3.63 2.37
N GLN A 112 -7.18 3.49 1.04
CA GLN A 112 -7.35 4.60 0.10
C GLN A 112 -6.26 5.70 0.22
N SER A 113 -5.08 5.33 0.74
CA SER A 113 -3.91 6.21 0.87
C SER A 113 -2.69 5.63 0.13
N GLY A 114 -1.50 6.18 0.36
CA GLY A 114 -0.23 5.72 -0.23
C GLY A 114 0.11 6.42 -1.55
N TYR A 115 1.03 5.83 -2.31
CA TYR A 115 1.59 6.43 -3.51
C TYR A 115 1.28 5.57 -4.75
N ARG A 116 0.79 6.22 -5.78
CA ARG A 116 0.43 5.62 -7.07
C ARG A 116 1.57 5.76 -8.06
N TYR A 117 1.61 4.84 -9.00
CA TYR A 117 2.39 4.95 -10.22
C TYR A 117 2.09 6.29 -10.91
N SER A 118 3.14 7.07 -11.14
CA SER A 118 3.07 8.43 -11.68
C SER A 118 3.17 8.48 -13.21
N GLY A 119 3.43 7.34 -13.86
CA GLY A 119 3.52 7.27 -15.32
C GLY A 119 2.15 7.09 -15.99
N THR A 120 2.17 6.72 -17.27
CA THR A 120 0.95 6.55 -18.06
C THR A 120 0.78 5.11 -18.54
N LEU A 121 -0.48 4.72 -18.70
CA LEU A 121 -0.88 3.45 -19.31
C LEU A 121 -1.50 3.70 -20.68
N THR A 122 -1.22 2.81 -21.62
CA THR A 122 -1.84 2.85 -22.95
C THR A 122 -3.35 2.57 -22.86
N SER A 123 -4.09 2.88 -23.93
CA SER A 123 -5.52 2.58 -23.97
C SER A 123 -5.82 1.08 -23.92
N SER A 124 -4.92 0.22 -24.41
CA SER A 124 -5.08 -1.24 -24.32
C SER A 124 -4.85 -1.75 -22.91
N GLU A 125 -3.84 -1.21 -22.21
CA GLU A 125 -3.52 -1.58 -20.82
C GLU A 125 -4.62 -1.17 -19.83
N ARG A 126 -5.37 -0.10 -20.14
CA ARG A 126 -6.47 0.45 -19.33
C ARG A 126 -7.84 -0.17 -19.60
N LYS A 127 -7.92 -1.24 -20.40
CA LYS A 127 -9.19 -1.93 -20.63
C LYS A 127 -9.79 -2.39 -19.31
N SER A 128 -11.09 -2.21 -19.12
CA SER A 128 -11.78 -2.70 -17.92
C SER A 128 -11.57 -4.20 -17.77
N PHE A 129 -11.44 -4.65 -16.53
CA PHE A 129 -11.42 -6.07 -16.18
C PHE A 129 -12.77 -6.42 -15.57
N GLU A 130 -13.34 -7.54 -16.00
CA GLU A 130 -14.62 -8.03 -15.50
C GLU A 130 -14.37 -8.99 -14.34
N GLY A 131 -14.89 -8.67 -13.16
CA GLY A 131 -14.77 -9.49 -11.97
C GLY A 131 -14.15 -8.74 -10.79
N GLU A 132 -14.34 -9.30 -9.60
CA GLU A 132 -13.72 -8.81 -8.38
C GLU A 132 -12.30 -9.37 -8.26
N VAL A 133 -11.35 -8.53 -7.86
CA VAL A 133 -9.93 -8.90 -7.74
C VAL A 133 -9.48 -8.54 -6.33
N CYS A 134 -9.06 -9.54 -5.55
CA CYS A 134 -8.54 -9.36 -4.19
C CYS A 134 -9.42 -8.41 -3.36
N PRO A 135 -10.65 -8.83 -2.97
CA PRO A 135 -11.60 -7.99 -2.25
C PRO A 135 -10.94 -7.34 -1.03
N SER A 136 -11.28 -6.09 -0.69
CA SER A 136 -10.71 -5.50 0.52
C SER A 136 -11.22 -6.20 1.77
N GLU A 137 -10.43 -6.17 2.84
CA GLU A 137 -10.90 -6.49 4.19
C GLU A 137 -12.17 -5.69 4.52
N PRO A 138 -13.18 -6.30 5.17
CA PRO A 138 -14.28 -5.55 5.77
C PRO A 138 -13.75 -4.62 6.85
N THR A 139 -13.47 -3.37 6.50
CA THR A 139 -13.00 -2.39 7.48
C THR A 139 -14.19 -1.96 8.33
N GLY A 140 -14.22 -2.38 9.61
CA GLY A 140 -15.18 -1.85 10.60
C GLY A 140 -14.95 -0.37 10.97
N HIS A 141 -14.17 0.36 10.17
CA HIS A 141 -13.72 1.72 10.42
C HIS A 141 -14.56 2.79 9.71
N SER A 142 -15.49 2.37 8.84
CA SER A 142 -16.46 3.25 8.19
C SER A 142 -17.67 2.44 7.71
N GLU A 143 -18.88 2.85 8.08
CA GLU A 143 -20.13 2.28 7.54
C GLU A 143 -20.36 2.67 6.07
N HIS A 144 -19.53 3.56 5.51
CA HIS A 144 -19.66 4.11 4.16
C HIS A 144 -18.55 3.69 3.21
N SER A 145 -17.44 3.14 3.72
CA SER A 145 -16.32 2.71 2.91
C SER A 145 -16.64 1.36 2.28
N GLN A 146 -17.03 1.40 1.01
CA GLN A 146 -17.15 0.20 0.21
C GLN A 146 -15.75 -0.45 0.12
N PRO A 147 -15.60 -1.74 0.46
CA PRO A 147 -14.38 -2.47 0.17
C PRO A 147 -14.17 -2.43 -1.35
N SER A 148 -13.17 -1.68 -1.81
CA SER A 148 -12.81 -1.66 -3.23
C SER A 148 -11.60 -2.56 -3.42
N GLY A 149 -11.84 -3.75 -3.97
CA GLY A 149 -10.79 -4.61 -4.47
C GLY A 149 -9.87 -3.89 -5.47
N LEU A 150 -8.96 -4.63 -6.07
CA LEU A 150 -8.04 -4.08 -7.03
C LEU A 150 -8.73 -3.81 -8.37
N SER A 151 -8.32 -2.72 -9.02
CA SER A 151 -8.80 -2.32 -10.34
C SER A 151 -7.63 -2.11 -11.30
N VAL A 152 -7.94 -2.16 -12.60
CA VAL A 152 -6.95 -1.83 -13.64
C VAL A 152 -6.46 -0.40 -13.44
N GLY A 153 -5.14 -0.21 -13.46
CA GLY A 153 -4.47 1.05 -13.18
C GLY A 153 -4.10 1.25 -11.70
N ASP A 154 -4.59 0.39 -10.79
CA ASP A 154 -4.11 0.44 -9.41
C ASP A 154 -2.64 0.09 -9.32
N THR A 155 -1.99 0.68 -8.32
CA THR A 155 -0.63 0.36 -7.93
C THR A 155 -0.67 -0.61 -6.77
N ILE A 156 0.24 -1.57 -6.72
CA ILE A 156 0.47 -2.41 -5.54
C ILE A 156 1.96 -2.40 -5.20
N GLU A 157 2.28 -2.44 -3.91
CA GLU A 157 3.65 -2.67 -3.45
C GLU A 157 3.71 -4.04 -2.78
N ALA A 158 4.48 -4.95 -3.38
CA ALA A 158 4.66 -6.31 -2.91
C ALA A 158 5.95 -6.43 -2.10
N HIS A 159 5.83 -7.11 -0.96
CA HIS A 159 6.93 -7.39 -0.04
C HIS A 159 7.25 -8.87 -0.06
N TYR A 160 8.49 -9.20 -0.42
CA TYR A 160 9.04 -10.53 -0.26
C TYR A 160 9.86 -10.53 1.02
N VAL A 161 9.29 -11.10 2.08
CA VAL A 161 9.85 -11.05 3.43
C VAL A 161 10.71 -12.28 3.68
N TYR A 162 11.95 -12.04 4.06
CA TYR A 162 12.93 -13.06 4.38
C TYR A 162 13.33 -12.99 5.86
N SER A 163 13.58 -14.15 6.43
CA SER A 163 14.05 -14.32 7.80
C SER A 163 15.31 -15.18 7.87
N THR A 164 16.18 -14.87 8.82
CA THR A 164 17.32 -15.73 9.20
C THR A 164 16.89 -16.96 9.99
N SER A 165 15.65 -16.97 10.49
CA SER A 165 15.10 -18.13 11.18
C SER A 165 14.95 -19.33 10.24
N GLN A 166 15.00 -20.53 10.82
CA GLN A 166 14.59 -21.75 10.14
C GLN A 166 13.06 -21.83 10.20
N VAL A 167 12.41 -21.35 9.13
CA VAL A 167 10.96 -21.23 8.99
C VAL A 167 10.55 -21.60 7.57
N GLN A 168 9.25 -21.86 7.39
CA GLN A 168 8.63 -22.10 6.10
C GLN A 168 7.73 -20.91 5.72
N PRO A 169 7.44 -20.70 4.43
CA PRO A 169 6.42 -19.77 3.96
C PRO A 169 5.10 -19.97 4.68
N GLY A 170 4.45 -18.89 5.08
CA GLY A 170 3.16 -18.95 5.74
C GLY A 170 2.49 -17.60 5.93
N ALA A 171 1.33 -17.65 6.56
CA ALA A 171 0.50 -16.48 6.79
C ALA A 171 1.11 -15.51 7.79
N THR A 172 0.93 -14.22 7.50
CA THR A 172 1.32 -13.08 8.34
C THR A 172 2.83 -12.96 8.59
N LEU A 173 3.22 -11.85 9.22
CA LEU A 173 4.57 -11.66 9.73
C LEU A 173 5.00 -12.75 10.74
N GLY A 174 4.04 -13.43 11.40
CA GLY A 174 4.32 -14.50 12.36
C GLY A 174 5.09 -15.67 11.76
N ALA A 175 4.89 -15.99 10.48
CA ALA A 175 5.61 -17.06 9.78
C ALA A 175 7.13 -16.81 9.68
N CYS A 176 7.59 -15.58 9.88
CA CYS A 176 9.00 -15.22 9.87
C CYS A 176 9.74 -15.53 11.18
N PHE A 177 9.03 -16.01 12.21
CA PHE A 177 9.57 -16.28 13.54
C PHE A 177 9.41 -17.75 13.91
N ASN A 178 10.24 -18.20 14.86
CA ASN A 178 10.07 -19.46 15.55
C ASN A 178 10.44 -19.28 17.03
N ASP A 179 10.00 -20.21 17.89
CA ASP A 179 10.19 -20.10 19.33
C ASP A 179 11.67 -20.09 19.76
N ALA A 180 12.58 -20.56 18.90
CA ALA A 180 14.00 -20.63 19.18
C ALA A 180 14.72 -19.28 18.99
N ILE A 181 14.17 -18.36 18.20
CA ILE A 181 14.84 -17.11 17.79
C ILE A 181 13.92 -15.92 18.04
N GLY A 182 14.15 -15.21 19.15
CA GLY A 182 13.34 -14.04 19.53
C GLY A 182 13.61 -12.76 18.72
N ASN A 183 14.72 -12.67 17.98
CA ASN A 183 15.06 -11.50 17.17
C ASN A 183 15.82 -11.90 15.89
N PRO A 184 15.15 -12.54 14.92
CA PRO A 184 15.78 -12.81 13.63
C PRO A 184 16.09 -11.51 12.90
N GLN A 185 17.13 -11.53 12.06
CA GLN A 185 17.28 -10.50 11.05
C GLN A 185 16.21 -10.68 9.98
N LEU A 186 15.50 -9.59 9.69
CA LEU A 186 14.49 -9.52 8.64
C LEU A 186 15.02 -8.72 7.46
N ARG A 187 14.71 -9.20 6.26
CA ARG A 187 14.99 -8.51 4.99
C ARG A 187 13.71 -8.46 4.17
N VAL A 188 13.43 -7.33 3.55
CA VAL A 188 12.31 -7.18 2.61
C VAL A 188 12.87 -6.76 1.26
N GLU A 189 12.68 -7.61 0.26
CA GLU A 189 12.82 -7.21 -1.14
C GLU A 189 11.46 -6.68 -1.61
N THR A 190 11.45 -5.45 -2.14
CA THR A 190 10.21 -4.77 -2.50
C THR A 190 10.13 -4.52 -3.99
N GLN A 191 8.95 -4.78 -4.54
CA GLN A 191 8.59 -4.45 -5.92
C GLN A 191 7.31 -3.65 -5.93
N VAL A 192 7.26 -2.64 -6.80
CA VAL A 192 6.02 -1.92 -7.07
C VAL A 192 5.51 -2.34 -8.43
N TYR A 193 4.22 -2.66 -8.50
CA TYR A 193 3.54 -3.06 -9.72
C TYR A 193 2.41 -2.11 -10.05
N VAL A 194 2.13 -1.93 -11.34
CA VAL A 194 0.90 -1.32 -11.83
C VAL A 194 0.07 -2.39 -12.55
N LEU A 195 -1.21 -2.47 -12.19
CA LEU A 195 -2.10 -3.50 -12.69
C LEU A 195 -2.64 -3.10 -14.06
N VAL A 196 -2.54 -4.01 -15.03
CA VAL A 196 -3.04 -3.82 -16.39
C VAL A 196 -3.93 -5.01 -16.76
N ASN A 197 -4.87 -4.80 -17.68
CA ASN A 197 -5.61 -5.92 -18.29
C ASN A 197 -4.92 -6.32 -19.60
N ASP A 198 -3.81 -7.06 -19.48
CA ASP A 198 -2.97 -7.49 -20.59
C ASP A 198 -2.28 -8.80 -20.24
N ASN A 199 -2.66 -9.89 -20.91
CA ASN A 199 -2.10 -11.21 -20.68
C ASN A 199 -0.63 -11.37 -21.12
N ASN A 200 -0.03 -10.36 -21.75
CA ASN A 200 1.40 -10.31 -22.04
C ASN A 200 2.20 -9.57 -20.96
N ALA A 201 1.53 -8.94 -19.99
CA ALA A 201 2.18 -8.38 -18.81
C ALA A 201 2.69 -9.50 -17.88
N GLY A 202 3.41 -9.13 -16.81
CA GLY A 202 3.92 -10.10 -15.84
C GLY A 202 2.78 -10.88 -15.17
N ASP A 203 3.01 -12.17 -14.89
CA ASP A 203 2.08 -13.02 -14.14
C ASP A 203 2.48 -13.03 -12.66
N PHE A 204 1.61 -12.52 -11.79
CA PHE A 204 1.88 -12.41 -10.36
C PHE A 204 2.06 -13.76 -9.67
N ILE A 205 1.42 -14.83 -10.14
CA ILE A 205 1.60 -16.19 -9.60
C ILE A 205 3.04 -16.64 -9.82
N GLU A 206 3.58 -16.38 -11.02
CA GLU A 206 4.98 -16.66 -11.33
C GLU A 206 5.93 -15.77 -10.51
N LEU A 207 5.63 -14.48 -10.41
CA LEU A 207 6.42 -13.51 -9.63
C LEU A 207 6.41 -13.81 -8.11
N ALA A 208 5.35 -14.46 -7.62
CA ALA A 208 5.19 -14.87 -6.22
C ALA A 208 5.52 -16.36 -6.00
N SER A 209 6.04 -17.05 -7.01
CA SER A 209 6.37 -18.47 -6.92
C SER A 209 7.48 -18.72 -5.88
N VAL A 210 7.28 -19.78 -5.10
CA VAL A 210 8.23 -20.20 -4.08
C VAL A 210 8.90 -21.50 -4.48
N GLN A 211 10.22 -21.57 -4.34
CA GLN A 211 10.98 -22.80 -4.52
C GLN A 211 11.97 -22.97 -3.37
N GLU A 212 12.27 -24.22 -3.03
CA GLU A 212 13.38 -24.52 -2.15
C GLU A 212 14.68 -24.60 -2.96
N GLN A 213 15.67 -23.82 -2.57
CA GLN A 213 17.01 -23.81 -3.16
C GLN A 213 18.05 -23.90 -2.05
N ASN A 214 18.94 -24.90 -2.14
CA ASN A 214 20.01 -25.13 -1.15
C ASN A 214 19.50 -25.19 0.30
N GLY A 215 18.32 -25.79 0.51
CA GLY A 215 17.71 -25.91 1.84
C GLY A 215 17.05 -24.64 2.36
N LYS A 216 16.80 -23.64 1.51
CA LYS A 216 16.09 -22.40 1.86
C LYS A 216 14.94 -22.12 0.92
N TYR A 217 13.83 -21.62 1.45
CA TYR A 217 12.72 -21.13 0.64
C TYR A 217 13.09 -19.80 -0.02
N GLN A 218 12.84 -19.66 -1.31
CA GLN A 218 13.21 -18.52 -2.13
C GLN A 218 12.06 -18.11 -3.04
N SER A 219 11.93 -16.81 -3.30
CA SER A 219 11.19 -16.33 -4.46
C SER A 219 12.16 -16.19 -5.63
N VAL A 220 11.92 -16.97 -6.68
CA VAL A 220 12.91 -17.17 -7.76
C VAL A 220 12.71 -16.24 -8.96
N ASN A 221 11.57 -15.56 -9.01
CA ASN A 221 11.13 -14.77 -10.15
C ASN A 221 10.92 -13.28 -9.79
N ILE A 222 11.51 -12.80 -8.69
CA ILE A 222 11.49 -11.36 -8.36
C ILE A 222 12.15 -10.59 -9.52
N PRO A 223 11.48 -9.57 -10.10
CA PRO A 223 12.05 -8.78 -11.19
C PRO A 223 13.37 -8.12 -10.78
N SER A 224 14.36 -8.20 -11.66
CA SER A 224 15.70 -7.63 -11.42
C SER A 224 15.97 -6.35 -12.22
N ASP A 225 15.06 -6.00 -13.13
CA ASP A 225 15.15 -4.91 -14.10
C ASP A 225 14.28 -3.69 -13.74
N THR A 226 13.64 -3.66 -12.57
CA THR A 226 12.88 -2.52 -12.04
C THR A 226 13.76 -1.45 -11.36
N GLY A 227 15.02 -1.35 -11.79
CA GLY A 227 15.99 -0.34 -11.33
C GLY A 227 16.85 -0.81 -10.15
N THR A 228 17.95 -0.11 -9.87
CA THR A 228 18.85 -0.44 -8.77
C THR A 228 18.13 -0.27 -7.43
N PRO A 229 18.13 -1.27 -6.54
CA PRO A 229 17.43 -1.18 -5.26
C PRO A 229 18.07 -0.14 -4.34
N ILE A 230 17.22 0.65 -3.70
CA ILE A 230 17.57 1.57 -2.62
C ILE A 230 17.47 0.79 -1.31
N GLN A 231 18.61 0.63 -0.63
CA GLN A 231 18.70 -0.15 0.60
C GLN A 231 18.82 0.76 1.82
N TYR A 232 18.06 0.45 2.87
CA TYR A 232 18.12 1.19 4.13
C TYR A 232 17.66 0.34 5.31
N THR A 233 18.09 0.71 6.52
CA THR A 233 17.60 0.09 7.76
C THR A 233 16.30 0.76 8.19
N GLY A 234 15.28 -0.02 8.45
CA GLY A 234 13.95 0.46 8.83
C GLY A 234 13.26 -0.49 9.81
N SER A 235 11.94 -0.44 9.80
CA SER A 235 11.09 -1.30 10.62
C SER A 235 10.08 -2.04 9.76
N THR A 236 9.29 -2.94 10.35
CA THR A 236 8.06 -3.38 9.69
C THR A 236 7.11 -2.21 9.54
N THR A 237 6.23 -2.31 8.55
CA THR A 237 5.21 -1.33 8.18
C THR A 237 3.82 -1.84 8.56
N GLY A 238 2.77 -1.20 8.04
CA GLY A 238 1.38 -1.49 8.34
C GLY A 238 0.69 -0.37 9.14
N PRO A 239 -0.58 -0.08 8.84
CA PRO A 239 -1.29 1.10 9.36
C PRO A 239 -1.47 1.10 10.87
N THR A 240 -1.43 -0.07 11.51
CA THR A 240 -1.47 -0.16 12.98
C THR A 240 -0.28 0.56 13.64
N PHE A 241 0.81 0.82 12.92
CA PHE A 241 1.98 1.58 13.37
C PHE A 241 1.90 3.09 13.05
N ASN A 242 0.76 3.63 12.61
CA ASN A 242 0.60 5.08 12.37
C ASN A 242 0.91 5.92 13.61
N GLU A 243 0.66 5.39 14.82
CA GLU A 243 0.81 6.11 16.10
C GLU A 243 1.79 5.43 17.08
N LYS A 244 2.33 4.25 16.72
CA LYS A 244 3.27 3.48 17.57
C LYS A 244 4.49 3.03 16.77
N GLY A 245 5.65 2.97 17.43
CA GLY A 245 6.86 2.43 16.81
C GLY A 245 6.75 0.93 16.58
N SER A 246 7.18 0.46 15.41
CA SER A 246 7.41 -0.97 15.20
C SER A 246 8.73 -1.36 15.88
N PRO A 247 8.73 -2.45 16.67
CA PRO A 247 9.92 -2.91 17.39
C PRO A 247 10.89 -3.69 16.48
N PHE A 248 10.45 -4.11 15.30
CA PHE A 248 11.21 -5.00 14.43
C PHE A 248 12.24 -4.24 13.61
N GLN A 249 13.41 -4.85 13.44
CA GLN A 249 14.53 -4.31 12.69
C GLN A 249 14.58 -4.95 11.31
N VAL A 250 14.40 -4.16 10.26
CA VAL A 250 14.26 -4.64 8.89
C VAL A 250 15.31 -4.01 7.99
N THR A 251 15.99 -4.83 7.19
CA THR A 251 16.77 -4.37 6.04
C THR A 251 15.85 -4.28 4.83
N TRP A 252 15.56 -3.07 4.38
CA TRP A 252 14.74 -2.83 3.20
C TRP A 252 15.59 -2.76 1.93
N SER A 253 15.03 -3.24 0.83
CA SER A 253 15.59 -3.19 -0.52
C SER A 253 14.45 -2.84 -1.48
N VAL A 254 14.31 -1.55 -1.80
CA VAL A 254 13.16 -1.04 -2.57
C VAL A 254 13.60 -0.62 -3.96
N ARG A 255 13.00 -1.24 -4.99
CA ARG A 255 13.29 -0.88 -6.38
C ARG A 255 12.42 0.30 -6.85
N PRO A 256 13.00 1.30 -7.52
CA PRO A 256 12.34 2.58 -7.77
C PRO A 256 11.44 2.60 -9.02
N ARG A 257 11.45 1.57 -9.87
CA ARG A 257 10.60 1.51 -11.07
C ARG A 257 9.51 0.47 -10.90
N VAL A 258 8.40 0.66 -11.60
CA VAL A 258 7.30 -0.29 -11.58
C VAL A 258 7.46 -1.35 -12.66
N ALA A 259 6.91 -2.55 -12.43
CA ALA A 259 6.61 -3.49 -13.50
C ALA A 259 5.10 -3.57 -13.74
N LYS A 260 4.69 -3.88 -14.97
CA LYS A 260 3.29 -4.08 -15.31
C LYS A 260 2.93 -5.54 -15.06
N VAL A 261 1.82 -5.77 -14.36
CA VAL A 261 1.35 -7.11 -14.00
C VAL A 261 -0.10 -7.27 -14.44
N ASP A 262 -0.41 -8.43 -15.01
CA ASP A 262 -1.77 -8.75 -15.44
C ASP A 262 -2.69 -8.91 -14.23
N ILE A 263 -3.74 -8.10 -14.16
CA ILE A 263 -4.64 -8.06 -13.01
C ILE A 263 -5.32 -9.42 -12.75
N SER A 264 -5.57 -10.21 -13.79
CA SER A 264 -6.19 -11.53 -13.63
C SER A 264 -5.29 -12.51 -12.87
N SER A 265 -3.97 -12.39 -13.01
CA SER A 265 -3.01 -13.21 -12.26
C SER A 265 -2.98 -12.86 -10.77
N VAL A 266 -3.15 -11.58 -10.45
CA VAL A 266 -3.23 -11.10 -9.05
C VAL A 266 -4.49 -11.64 -8.40
N GLY A 267 -5.64 -11.55 -9.08
CA GLY A 267 -6.91 -12.10 -8.59
C GLY A 267 -6.82 -13.59 -8.30
N ARG A 268 -6.31 -14.38 -9.24
CA ARG A 268 -6.10 -15.83 -9.06
C ARG A 268 -5.15 -16.15 -7.91
N TRP A 269 -4.11 -15.36 -7.69
CA TRP A 269 -3.20 -15.56 -6.55
C TRP A 269 -3.90 -15.32 -5.21
N CYS A 270 -4.77 -14.32 -5.11
CA CYS A 270 -5.57 -14.04 -3.91
C CYS A 270 -6.61 -15.13 -3.59
N GLU A 271 -7.03 -15.93 -4.56
CA GLU A 271 -7.98 -17.03 -4.33
C GLU A 271 -7.32 -18.18 -3.54
N ASN A 272 -6.03 -18.43 -3.78
CA ASN A 272 -5.30 -19.52 -3.12
C ASN A 272 -3.78 -19.33 -3.21
N ASN A 273 -3.14 -19.12 -2.07
CA ASN A 273 -1.68 -19.10 -1.95
C ASN A 273 -1.27 -19.59 -0.54
N VAL A 274 0.01 -19.95 -0.38
CA VAL A 274 0.55 -20.48 0.88
C VAL A 274 0.62 -19.45 2.02
N PHE A 275 0.38 -18.17 1.72
CA PHE A 275 0.47 -17.06 2.67
C PHE A 275 -0.91 -16.66 3.22
N ASP A 276 -1.99 -17.32 2.80
CA ASP A 276 -3.38 -16.96 3.12
C ASP A 276 -3.74 -15.50 2.78
N GLU A 277 -3.01 -14.89 1.84
CA GLU A 277 -3.24 -13.52 1.39
C GLU A 277 -4.43 -13.49 0.42
N ASN A 278 -5.51 -12.79 0.77
CA ASN A 278 -6.72 -12.75 -0.05
C ASN A 278 -7.22 -11.34 -0.37
N HIS A 279 -6.50 -10.32 0.09
CA HIS A 279 -6.84 -8.91 -0.04
C HIS A 279 -5.59 -8.04 -0.14
N ALA A 280 -5.78 -6.80 -0.59
CA ALA A 280 -4.74 -5.79 -0.54
C ALA A 280 -4.71 -5.11 0.83
N HIS A 281 -3.54 -5.02 1.46
CA HIS A 281 -3.36 -4.33 2.74
C HIS A 281 -3.41 -2.81 2.59
N GLY A 282 -3.89 -2.12 3.62
CA GLY A 282 -3.72 -0.66 3.76
C GLY A 282 -2.26 -0.29 4.03
N VAL A 283 -1.90 0.96 3.77
CA VAL A 283 -0.53 1.48 3.94
C VAL A 283 -0.34 2.22 5.26
N ARG A 284 0.87 2.19 5.82
CA ARG A 284 1.24 3.12 6.90
C ARG A 284 1.50 4.53 6.35
N ASN A 285 1.17 5.56 7.11
CA ASN A 285 1.58 6.93 6.81
C ASN A 285 3.11 7.02 6.66
N LEU A 286 3.56 7.77 5.63
CA LEU A 286 4.97 8.03 5.42
C LEU A 286 5.61 8.64 6.68
N VAL A 287 6.71 8.05 7.14
CA VAL A 287 7.50 8.58 8.25
C VAL A 287 8.33 9.76 7.74
N VAL A 288 8.10 10.94 8.32
CA VAL A 288 8.75 12.19 7.91
C VAL A 288 9.67 12.78 8.98
N ASN A 289 9.54 12.34 10.24
CA ASN A 289 10.41 12.82 11.32
C ASN A 289 11.83 12.25 11.12
N PRO A 290 12.86 13.10 10.88
CA PRO A 290 14.22 12.61 10.67
C PRO A 290 14.78 11.83 11.86
N ASP A 291 14.33 12.09 13.09
CA ASP A 291 14.76 11.33 14.29
C ASP A 291 14.27 9.87 14.29
N LEU A 292 13.34 9.54 13.39
CA LEU A 292 12.85 8.17 13.15
C LEU A 292 13.35 7.58 11.84
N LEU A 293 14.15 8.30 11.05
CA LEU A 293 14.69 7.80 9.78
C LEU A 293 16.18 7.45 9.92
N SER A 294 16.59 6.42 9.20
CA SER A 294 18.00 6.08 9.04
C SER A 294 18.65 7.02 8.01
N PRO A 295 19.94 7.36 8.16
CA PRO A 295 20.69 7.92 7.05
C PRO A 295 20.81 6.88 5.92
N MET A 296 20.66 7.32 4.67
CA MET A 296 20.94 6.50 3.48
C MET A 296 22.23 7.01 2.81
N ASN A 297 23.03 6.08 2.32
CA ASN A 297 24.27 6.38 1.60
C ASN A 297 24.01 6.74 0.13
#